data_AF-A0AAD9TT47-F1
#
_entry.id   AF-A0AAD9TT47-F1
#
_cell.length_a   1.000
_cell.length_b   1.000
_cell.length_c   1.000
_cell.angle_alpha   90.00
_cell.angle_beta   90.00
_cell.angle_gamma   90.00
#
_symmetry.space_group_name_H-M   'P 1'
#
loop_
_entity.id
_entity.type
_entity.pdbx_description
1 polymer ?
#
loop_
_entity_poly.entity_id
_entity_poly.type
_entity_poly.pdbx_seq_one_letter_code
_entity_poly.pdbx_strand_id
1 'polypeptide(L)'
;MDFTYLCEDFYNRQILIDSYLVPIIPVGHPSTWVVPSDIAERVVLNPISRRQARRPRAGLHISSSERTTTQNCRRCGQPEHNSKRCPNPALINKGPSRVVLEEYRRKCSICHTVGHNRQTCPTRDSTVE
;
A
#
# COMPACT_ATOMS: atom_id res chain seq x y z
N MET A 1 -28.00 -16.61 6.54
CA MET A 1 -26.93 -17.51 6.97
C MET A 1 -25.68 -16.67 7.13
N ASP A 2 -25.12 -16.65 8.34
CA ASP A 2 -23.97 -15.84 8.68
C ASP A 2 -22.70 -16.64 8.36
N PHE A 3 -21.96 -16.20 7.33
CA PHE A 3 -20.75 -16.88 6.84
C PHE A 3 -19.48 -16.44 7.57
N THR A 4 -19.58 -15.49 8.50
CA THR A 4 -18.45 -14.97 9.26
C THR A 4 -17.81 -16.04 10.13
N TYR A 5 -18.63 -16.90 10.75
CA TYR A 5 -18.18 -17.97 11.65
C TYR A 5 -17.39 -19.11 10.97
N LEU A 6 -17.50 -19.31 9.66
CA LEU A 6 -16.88 -20.47 8.99
C LEU A 6 -15.36 -20.30 8.76
N CYS A 7 -14.83 -19.09 8.86
CA CYS A 7 -13.44 -18.78 8.51
C CYS A 7 -12.63 -18.11 9.63
N GLU A 8 -13.24 -17.75 10.76
CA GLU A 8 -12.54 -17.06 11.86
C GLU A 8 -11.38 -17.89 12.42
N ASP A 9 -11.56 -19.21 12.54
CA ASP A 9 -10.50 -20.11 13.00
C ASP A 9 -9.34 -20.21 12.00
N PHE A 10 -9.62 -20.21 10.70
CA PHE A 10 -8.59 -20.39 9.67
C PHE A 10 -7.64 -19.18 9.56
N TYR A 11 -8.14 -17.97 9.84
CA TYR A 11 -7.36 -16.73 9.76
C TYR A 11 -6.80 -16.28 11.11
N ASN A 12 -6.83 -17.12 12.15
CA ASN A 12 -6.14 -16.85 13.39
C ASN A 12 -4.62 -16.84 13.16
N ARG A 13 -3.94 -15.81 13.67
CA ARG A 13 -2.48 -15.66 13.58
C ARG A 13 -1.73 -16.90 14.05
N GLN A 14 -2.20 -17.55 15.12
CA GLN A 14 -1.53 -18.73 15.67
C GLN A 14 -1.65 -19.93 14.73
N ILE A 15 -2.86 -20.19 14.22
CA ILE A 15 -3.13 -21.27 13.26
C ILE A 15 -2.34 -21.05 11.96
N LEU A 16 -2.24 -19.80 11.51
CA LEU A 16 -1.43 -19.45 10.35
C LEU A 16 0.04 -19.79 10.60
N ILE A 17 0.61 -19.36 11.74
CA ILE A 17 2.00 -19.70 12.10
C ILE A 17 2.19 -21.20 12.15
N ASP A 18 1.34 -21.92 12.87
CA ASP A 18 1.42 -23.37 13.08
C ASP A 18 1.33 -24.15 11.76
N SER A 19 0.52 -23.68 10.80
CA SER A 19 0.41 -24.27 9.46
C SER A 19 1.72 -24.20 8.66
N TYR A 20 2.58 -23.24 8.96
CA TYR A 20 3.91 -23.08 8.36
C TYR A 20 5.04 -23.60 9.26
N LEU A 21 4.78 -23.94 10.53
CA LEU A 21 5.81 -24.46 11.44
C LEU A 21 6.26 -25.88 11.06
N VAL A 22 5.35 -26.70 10.53
CA VAL A 22 5.69 -28.03 10.04
C VAL A 22 6.11 -27.89 8.58
N PRO A 23 7.38 -28.16 8.21
CA PRO A 23 7.76 -28.19 6.81
C PRO A 23 7.00 -29.35 6.15
N ILE A 24 6.02 -29.01 5.31
CA ILE A 24 5.13 -29.98 4.66
C ILE A 24 5.96 -31.03 3.91
N ILE A 25 7.09 -30.63 3.31
CA ILE A 25 8.17 -31.49 2.82
C ILE A 25 9.46 -30.65 2.85
N PRO A 26 10.36 -30.78 3.84
CA PRO A 26 11.62 -30.04 3.80
C PRO A 26 12.43 -30.52 2.60
N VAL A 27 12.82 -29.58 1.73
CA VAL A 27 13.75 -29.90 0.64
C VAL A 27 15.10 -30.24 1.30
N GLY A 28 15.59 -31.47 1.08
CA GLY A 28 16.85 -31.94 1.66
C GLY A 28 18.05 -31.13 1.19
N HIS A 29 19.20 -31.29 1.84
CA HIS A 29 20.44 -30.62 1.43
C HIS A 29 20.82 -31.05 -0.01
N PRO A 30 21.31 -30.15 -0.88
CA PRO A 30 21.64 -30.50 -2.27
C PRO A 30 22.59 -31.69 -2.43
N SER A 31 23.43 -31.96 -1.43
CA SER A 31 24.34 -33.12 -1.42
C SER A 31 23.63 -34.48 -1.32
N THR A 32 22.38 -34.52 -0.84
CA THR A 32 21.59 -35.75 -0.76
C THR A 32 20.74 -35.98 -2.01
N TRP A 33 20.81 -35.08 -3.00
CA TRP A 33 20.00 -35.19 -4.20
C TRP A 33 20.67 -36.16 -5.18
N VAL A 34 19.93 -37.17 -5.60
CA VAL A 34 20.33 -38.04 -6.72
C VAL A 34 19.90 -37.32 -8.01
N VAL A 35 20.86 -36.78 -8.75
CA VAL A 35 20.61 -36.10 -10.04
C VAL A 35 20.92 -37.08 -11.18
N PRO A 36 19.92 -37.50 -11.97
CA PRO A 36 20.13 -38.30 -13.17
C PRO A 36 21.06 -37.64 -14.19
N SER A 37 21.82 -38.46 -14.94
CA SER A 37 22.85 -37.99 -15.88
C SER A 37 22.28 -37.07 -16.97
N ASP A 38 21.08 -37.36 -17.47
CA ASP A 38 20.38 -36.56 -18.48
C ASP A 38 20.03 -35.14 -17.99
N ILE A 39 19.80 -34.98 -16.69
CA ILE A 39 19.54 -33.69 -16.05
C ILE A 39 20.85 -32.96 -15.76
N ALA A 40 21.87 -33.68 -15.29
CA ALA A 40 23.20 -33.12 -15.00
C ALA A 40 23.89 -32.55 -16.25
N GLU A 41 23.69 -33.20 -17.41
CA GLU A 41 24.25 -32.78 -18.70
C GLU A 41 23.46 -31.64 -19.37
N ARG A 42 22.24 -31.36 -18.90
CA ARG A 42 21.37 -30.34 -19.50
C ARG A 42 21.87 -28.93 -19.17
N VAL A 43 22.53 -28.28 -20.13
CA VAL A 43 22.91 -26.87 -20.02
C VAL A 43 21.66 -25.98 -20.16
N VAL A 44 21.22 -25.37 -19.06
CA VAL A 44 20.15 -24.36 -19.07
C VAL A 44 20.78 -23.01 -19.40
N LEU A 45 20.63 -22.56 -20.65
CA LEU A 45 21.05 -21.23 -21.06
C LEU A 45 20.09 -20.17 -20.51
N ASN A 46 20.63 -19.04 -20.08
CA ASN A 46 19.82 -17.89 -19.70
C ASN A 46 19.00 -17.41 -20.91
N PRO A 47 17.75 -16.95 -20.70
CA PRO A 47 17.00 -16.31 -21.76
C PRO A 47 17.79 -15.12 -22.31
N ILE A 48 18.03 -15.13 -23.63
CA ILE A 48 18.80 -14.10 -24.33
C ILE A 48 18.08 -12.74 -24.26
N SER A 49 16.75 -12.76 -24.14
CA SER A 49 15.93 -11.55 -24.06
C SER A 49 15.60 -11.18 -22.62
N ARG A 50 15.76 -9.89 -22.32
CA ARG A 50 15.11 -9.29 -21.15
C ARG A 50 13.67 -9.02 -21.51
N ARG A 51 12.72 -9.66 -20.83
CA ARG A 51 11.32 -9.22 -20.85
C ARG A 51 11.30 -7.75 -20.41
N GLN A 52 10.63 -6.88 -21.17
CA GLN A 52 10.49 -5.48 -20.76
C GLN A 52 9.93 -5.43 -19.33
N ALA A 53 10.54 -4.58 -18.50
CA ALA A 53 10.04 -4.27 -17.17
C ALA A 53 8.73 -3.48 -17.33
N ARG A 54 7.63 -4.19 -17.56
CA ARG A 54 6.26 -3.70 -17.61
C ARG A 54 5.31 -4.87 -17.76
N ARG A 55 4.13 -4.73 -17.15
CA ARG A 55 3.02 -5.65 -17.37
C ARG A 55 2.60 -5.60 -18.85
N PRO A 56 2.40 -6.75 -19.52
CA PRO A 56 1.87 -6.78 -20.88
C PRO A 56 0.53 -6.04 -20.94
N ARG A 57 0.36 -5.17 -21.93
CA ARG A 57 -0.86 -4.37 -22.11
C ARG A 57 -1.93 -5.05 -22.98
N ALA A 58 -1.55 -6.09 -23.71
CA ALA A 58 -2.47 -6.85 -24.56
C ALA A 58 -3.40 -7.72 -23.71
N GLY A 59 -4.71 -7.64 -23.95
CA GLY A 59 -5.72 -8.44 -23.25
C GLY A 59 -6.04 -7.97 -21.82
N LEU A 60 -5.71 -6.72 -21.46
CA LEU A 60 -6.07 -6.19 -20.14
C LEU A 60 -7.57 -5.89 -20.05
N HIS A 61 -8.21 -6.46 -19.03
CA HIS A 61 -9.47 -5.95 -18.52
C HIS A 61 -9.19 -4.64 -17.75
N ILE A 62 -9.55 -3.51 -18.33
CA ILE A 62 -9.33 -2.17 -17.75
C ILE A 62 -10.11 -2.08 -16.42
N SER A 63 -9.42 -1.72 -15.35
CA SER A 63 -10.07 -1.53 -14.04
C SER A 63 -10.98 -0.30 -14.05
N SER A 64 -12.00 -0.25 -13.18
CA SER A 64 -12.91 0.90 -13.11
C SER A 64 -12.20 2.24 -12.89
N SER A 65 -11.06 2.22 -12.22
CA SER A 65 -10.21 3.38 -11.91
C SER A 65 -9.35 3.87 -13.08
N GLU A 66 -9.15 3.05 -14.11
CA GLU A 66 -8.37 3.41 -15.31
C GLU A 66 -9.27 3.89 -16.46
N ARG A 67 -10.59 3.85 -16.28
CA ARG A 67 -11.51 4.52 -17.20
C ARG A 67 -11.24 6.02 -17.12
N THR A 68 -10.91 6.63 -18.26
CA THR A 68 -10.84 8.07 -18.45
C THR A 68 -12.24 8.64 -18.31
N THR A 69 -12.79 8.66 -17.09
CA THR A 69 -13.93 9.52 -16.79
C THR A 69 -13.45 10.92 -17.12
N THR A 70 -14.02 11.55 -18.14
CA THR A 70 -13.84 12.97 -18.41
C THR A 70 -14.06 13.68 -17.08
N GLN A 71 -12.98 14.18 -16.48
CA GLN A 71 -13.04 14.73 -15.14
C GLN A 71 -13.84 16.02 -15.23
N ASN A 72 -15.12 15.96 -14.89
CA ASN A 72 -15.96 17.14 -14.79
C ASN A 72 -15.34 18.11 -13.78
N CYS A 73 -15.50 19.40 -14.04
CA CYS A 73 -15.03 20.43 -13.14
C CYS A 73 -15.67 20.25 -11.75
N ARG A 74 -14.86 20.05 -10.71
CA ARG A 74 -15.36 19.92 -9.32
C ARG A 74 -16.11 21.16 -8.80
N ARG A 75 -15.99 22.31 -9.46
CA ARG A 75 -16.64 23.57 -9.08
C ARG A 75 -18.01 23.76 -9.72
N CYS A 76 -18.16 23.46 -11.01
CA CYS A 76 -19.42 23.70 -11.75
C CYS A 76 -20.03 22.46 -12.40
N GLY A 77 -19.39 21.29 -12.26
CA GLY A 77 -19.86 20.02 -12.82
C GLY A 77 -19.74 19.91 -14.34
N GLN A 78 -19.32 20.95 -15.06
CA GLN A 78 -19.21 20.94 -16.51
C GLN A 78 -17.92 20.24 -16.97
N PRO A 79 -17.96 19.50 -18.09
CA PRO A 79 -16.76 18.97 -18.73
C PRO A 79 -15.90 20.12 -19.30
N GLU A 80 -14.79 19.78 -19.98
CA GLU A 80 -13.87 20.70 -20.68
C GLU A 80 -12.85 21.50 -19.84
N HIS A 81 -13.09 21.71 -18.55
CA HIS A 81 -12.13 22.43 -17.71
C HIS A 81 -12.00 21.86 -16.31
N ASN A 82 -10.86 22.15 -15.67
CA ASN A 82 -10.62 21.77 -14.29
C ASN A 82 -10.96 22.91 -13.32
N SER A 83 -11.11 22.60 -12.03
CA SER A 83 -11.47 23.62 -11.02
C SER A 83 -10.49 24.79 -10.92
N LYS A 84 -9.23 24.62 -11.39
CA LYS A 84 -8.22 25.69 -11.39
C LYS A 84 -8.48 26.72 -12.49
N ARG A 85 -9.00 26.29 -13.64
CA ARG A 85 -9.33 27.14 -14.80
C ARG A 85 -10.84 27.36 -14.95
N CYS A 86 -11.59 27.16 -13.88
CA CYS A 86 -13.04 27.34 -13.92
C CYS A 86 -13.41 28.82 -13.99
N PRO A 87 -14.19 29.25 -15.00
CA PRO A 87 -14.65 30.64 -15.12
C PRO A 87 -15.68 31.01 -14.04
N ASN A 88 -16.31 30.02 -13.40
CA ASN A 88 -17.24 30.25 -12.30
C ASN A 88 -16.48 30.69 -11.03
N PRO A 89 -16.90 31.75 -10.32
CA PRO A 89 -16.28 32.17 -9.07
C PRO A 89 -16.24 31.01 -8.07
N ALA A 90 -15.18 30.94 -7.27
CA ALA A 90 -15.09 29.94 -6.22
C ALA A 90 -16.25 30.16 -5.25
N LEU A 91 -17.15 29.18 -5.13
CA LEU A 91 -18.03 29.12 -3.96
C LEU A 91 -17.10 29.00 -2.76
N ILE A 92 -16.97 30.07 -1.97
CA ILE A 92 -16.21 30.08 -0.71
C ILE A 92 -17.03 29.30 0.32
N ASN A 93 -17.30 28.04 0.05
CA ASN A 93 -17.64 27.09 1.08
C ASN A 93 -16.31 26.49 1.52
N LYS A 94 -15.62 27.22 2.40
CA LYS A 94 -14.75 26.55 3.37
C LYS A 94 -15.70 25.63 4.14
N GLY A 95 -15.86 24.39 3.65
CA GLY A 95 -16.53 23.36 4.44
C GLY A 95 -15.93 23.40 5.84
N PRO A 96 -16.71 23.13 6.90
CA PRO A 96 -16.22 23.28 8.26
C PRO A 96 -14.87 22.60 8.35
N SER A 97 -13.83 23.36 8.73
CA SER A 97 -12.52 22.77 9.03
C SER A 97 -12.84 21.59 9.92
N ARG A 98 -12.49 20.36 9.49
CA ARG A 98 -12.76 19.15 10.27
C ARG A 98 -12.32 19.47 11.70
N VAL A 99 -13.29 19.61 12.61
CA VAL A 99 -13.01 19.96 13.99
C VAL A 99 -12.32 18.72 14.54
N VAL A 100 -10.99 18.74 14.56
CA VAL A 100 -10.20 17.68 15.19
C VAL A 100 -10.46 17.84 16.68
N LEU A 101 -11.13 16.86 17.27
CA LEU A 101 -11.37 16.76 18.71
C LEU A 101 -10.03 17.02 19.43
N GLU A 102 -10.05 17.83 20.48
CA GLU A 102 -8.84 18.30 21.18
C GLU A 102 -7.93 17.14 21.60
N GLU A 103 -8.53 16.02 22.01
CA GLU A 103 -7.85 14.79 22.39
C GLU A 103 -7.05 14.13 21.25
N TYR A 104 -7.51 14.28 20.00
CA TYR A 104 -6.88 13.71 18.81
C TYR A 104 -5.83 14.62 18.16
N ARG A 105 -5.59 15.81 18.70
CA ARG A 105 -4.54 16.70 18.21
C ARG A 105 -3.18 16.09 18.54
N ARG A 106 -2.31 15.99 17.52
CA ARG A 106 -0.94 15.49 17.71
C ARG A 106 -0.20 16.39 18.69
N LYS A 107 0.29 15.79 19.78
CA LYS A 107 1.10 16.43 20.81
C LYS A 107 2.58 16.26 20.47
N CYS A 108 3.38 17.27 20.81
CA CYS A 108 4.83 17.17 20.71
C CYS A 108 5.35 16.03 21.61
N SER A 109 6.34 15.25 21.14
CA SER A 109 6.91 14.16 21.94
C SER A 109 7.86 14.63 23.05
N ILE A 110 8.22 15.92 23.07
CA ILE A 110 9.16 16.51 24.04
C ILE A 110 8.39 17.24 25.14
N CYS A 111 7.51 18.16 24.78
CA CYS A 111 6.78 19.00 25.75
C CYS A 111 5.27 18.73 25.81
N HIS A 112 4.76 17.75 25.06
CA HIS A 112 3.35 17.31 25.06
C HIS A 112 2.28 18.37 24.73
N THR A 113 2.67 19.54 24.24
CA THR A 113 1.73 20.57 23.76
C THR A 113 1.47 20.44 22.26
N VAL A 114 0.32 20.97 21.82
CA VAL A 114 -0.11 20.96 20.41
C VAL A 114 0.41 22.20 19.68
N GLY A 115 0.44 22.15 18.34
CA GLY A 115 0.80 23.30 17.50
C GLY A 115 2.22 23.29 16.93
N HIS A 116 3.07 22.36 17.36
CA HIS A 116 4.42 22.17 16.83
C HIS A 116 4.82 20.68 16.83
N ASN A 117 6.00 20.35 16.30
CA ASN A 117 6.53 18.99 16.28
C ASN A 117 7.86 18.91 17.06
N ARG A 118 8.40 17.71 17.28
CA ARG A 118 9.67 17.54 18.02
C ARG A 118 10.84 18.35 17.47
N GLN A 119 10.84 18.62 16.15
CA GLN A 119 11.91 19.37 15.49
C GLN A 119 11.80 20.87 15.75
N THR A 120 10.59 21.40 15.96
CA THR A 120 10.36 22.83 16.23
C THR A 120 9.99 23.10 17.68
N CYS A 121 10.32 22.17 18.59
CA CYS A 121 9.98 22.29 20.00
C CYS A 121 10.84 23.37 20.69
N PRO A 122 10.26 24.33 21.41
CA PRO A 122 11.01 25.36 22.13
C PRO A 122 11.95 24.81 23.21
N THR A 123 11.62 23.64 23.76
CA THR A 123 12.38 22.98 24.83
C THR A 123 13.28 21.87 24.31
N ARG A 124 13.56 21.83 23.00
CA ARG A 124 14.33 20.75 22.37
C ARG A 124 15.77 20.69 22.87
N ASP A 125 16.36 21.83 23.19
CA ASP A 125 17.77 21.97 23.57
C ASP A 125 17.95 22.11 25.10
N SER A 126 16.86 22.03 25.88
CA SER A 126 16.85 22.16 27.34
C SER A 126 17.33 20.91 28.08
N THR A 127 17.69 19.83 27.37
CA THR A 127 18.15 18.55 27.93
C THR A 127 19.68 18.43 27.86
N VAL A 128 20.40 19.48 28.25
CA VAL A 128 21.86 19.42 28.47
C VAL A 128 22.15 19.90 29.89
N GLU A 129 21.90 19.03 30.87
CA GLU A 129 22.62 18.93 32.15
C GLU A 129 22.79 17.44 32.49
#